data_AF-A0A7Y2F404-F1
#
_entry.id   AF-A0A7Y2F404-F1
#
_cell.length_a   1.000
_cell.length_b   1.000
_cell.length_c   1.000
_cell.angle_alpha   90.00
_cell.angle_beta   90.00
_cell.angle_gamma   90.00
#
_symmetry.space_group_name_H-M   'P 1'
#
loop_
_entity.id
_entity.type
_entity.pdbx_description
1 polymer ?
#
loop_
_entity_poly.entity_id
_entity_poly.type
_entity_poly.pdbx_seq_one_letter_code
_entity_poly.pdbx_strand_id
1 'polypeptide(L)'
;MTLLRTILSILLGVIAGGIAVAIIEVWMMDKLFDMPDSMIPSDSDSVAAHLEMIPLGAKWLVVASQFVGALVASIVAGKVSGGVKKSAITAGLIILVFTVLNLFMIPHPTWMNFTMPLAAIVGFLLGSRSFD
;
A
#
# COMPACT_ATOMS: atom_id res chain seq x y z
N MET A 1 5.32 21.70 -18.14
CA MET A 1 5.86 21.04 -16.93
C MET A 1 7.25 20.52 -17.25
N THR A 2 8.24 20.73 -16.38
CA THR A 2 9.60 20.19 -16.61
C THR A 2 9.68 18.72 -16.17
N LEU A 3 10.54 17.94 -16.81
CA LEU A 3 10.75 16.52 -16.48
C LEU A 3 11.10 16.33 -14.99
N LEU A 4 11.94 17.22 -14.45
CA LEU A 4 12.32 17.21 -13.04
C LEU A 4 11.11 17.33 -12.09
N ARG A 5 10.17 18.23 -12.39
CA ARG A 5 8.97 18.41 -11.57
C ARG A 5 8.06 17.18 -11.63
N THR A 6 7.98 16.51 -12.78
CA THR A 6 7.26 15.24 -12.92
C THR A 6 7.86 14.17 -12.01
N ILE A 7 9.18 13.97 -12.09
CA ILE A 7 9.87 12.95 -11.28
C ILE A 7 9.69 13.23 -9.79
N LEU A 8 9.91 14.48 -9.35
CA LEU A 8 9.73 14.87 -7.95
C LEU A 8 8.27 14.66 -7.48
N SER A 9 7.28 14.95 -8.33
CA SER A 9 5.87 14.74 -7.98
C SER A 9 5.55 13.27 -7.74
N ILE A 10 6.09 12.37 -8.58
CA ILE A 10 5.89 10.93 -8.44
C ILE A 10 6.58 10.42 -7.18
N LEU A 11 7.84 10.82 -6.94
CA LEU A 11 8.58 10.43 -5.74
C LEU A 11 7.86 10.85 -4.46
N LEU A 12 7.42 12.10 -4.38
CA LEU A 12 6.67 12.60 -3.22
C LEU A 12 5.34 11.86 -3.03
N GLY A 13 4.65 11.53 -4.12
CA GLY A 13 3.45 10.71 -4.07
C GLY A 13 3.72 9.33 -3.50
N VAL A 14 4.71 8.62 -4.03
CA VAL A 14 5.07 7.27 -3.57
C VAL A 14 5.49 7.27 -2.10
N ILE A 15 6.30 8.26 -1.68
CA ILE A 15 6.71 8.40 -0.28
C ILE A 15 5.48 8.63 0.61
N ALA A 16 4.59 9.55 0.24
CA ALA A 16 3.38 9.82 1.01
C ALA A 16 2.45 8.59 1.10
N GLY A 17 2.29 7.86 0.00
CA GLY A 17 1.53 6.61 -0.03
C GLY A 17 2.14 5.52 0.85
N GLY A 18 3.46 5.33 0.76
CA GLY A 18 4.18 4.38 1.61
C GLY A 18 4.10 4.72 3.11
N ILE A 19 4.20 6.01 3.45
CA ILE A 19 3.99 6.48 4.83
C ILE A 19 2.56 6.17 5.29
N ALA A 20 1.55 6.39 4.45
CA ALA A 20 0.16 6.09 4.80
C ALA A 20 -0.05 4.59 5.06
N VAL A 21 0.53 3.71 4.24
CA VAL A 21 0.52 2.25 4.47
C VAL A 21 1.18 1.93 5.81
N ALA A 22 2.40 2.41 6.03
CA ALA A 22 3.17 2.13 7.23
C ALA A 22 2.46 2.59 8.51
N ILE A 23 1.83 3.76 8.50
CA ILE A 23 1.07 4.27 9.65
C ILE A 23 -0.08 3.31 10.00
N ILE A 24 -0.84 2.86 8.99
CA ILE A 24 -1.99 1.97 9.23
C ILE A 24 -1.52 0.60 9.72
N GLU A 25 -0.45 0.06 9.14
CA GLU A 25 0.10 -1.24 9.51
C GLU A 25 0.72 -1.24 10.91
N VAL A 26 1.51 -0.21 11.25
CA VAL A 26 2.08 -0.05 12.60
C VAL A 26 0.96 0.12 13.64
N TRP A 27 -0.05 0.92 13.33
CA TRP A 27 -1.20 1.11 14.22
C TRP A 27 -2.00 -0.18 14.41
N MET A 28 -2.16 -0.96 13.34
CA MET A 28 -2.77 -2.29 13.41
C MET A 28 -1.95 -3.24 14.30
N MET A 29 -0.63 -3.28 14.11
CA MET A 29 0.27 -4.14 14.89
C MET A 29 0.17 -3.83 16.38
N ASP A 30 0.29 -2.55 16.77
CA ASP A 30 0.23 -2.13 18.18
C ASP A 30 -1.12 -2.40 18.88
N LYS A 31 -2.24 -2.41 18.14
CA LYS A 31 -3.59 -2.49 18.73
C LYS A 31 -4.26 -3.85 18.61
N LEU A 32 -3.89 -4.65 17.61
CA LEU A 32 -4.62 -5.87 17.26
C LEU A 32 -3.73 -7.11 17.28
N PHE A 33 -2.43 -6.92 17.48
CA PHE A 33 -1.43 -7.95 17.32
C PHE A 33 -0.45 -7.91 18.49
N ASP A 34 -0.77 -8.66 19.55
CA ASP A 34 0.25 -9.09 20.50
C ASP A 34 1.14 -10.11 19.79
N MET A 35 2.04 -9.62 18.95
CA MET A 35 2.97 -10.48 18.21
C MET A 35 3.84 -11.19 19.25
N PRO A 36 3.77 -12.54 19.37
CA PRO A 36 4.53 -13.24 20.39
C PRO A 36 6.02 -12.97 20.17
N ASP A 37 6.75 -12.62 21.23
CA ASP A 37 8.22 -12.42 21.18
C ASP A 37 8.97 -13.62 20.57
N SER A 38 8.32 -14.80 20.54
CA SER A 38 8.82 -16.04 19.95
C SER A 38 8.69 -16.12 18.42
N MET A 39 8.11 -15.12 17.74
CA MET A 39 7.98 -15.12 16.29
C MET A 39 9.34 -14.81 15.66
N ILE A 40 10.06 -15.85 15.25
CA ILE A 40 11.34 -15.73 14.56
C ILE A 40 11.04 -15.30 13.11
N PRO A 41 11.42 -14.07 12.68
CA PRO A 41 11.09 -13.57 11.33
C PRO A 41 11.74 -14.36 10.18
N SER A 42 12.64 -15.30 10.49
CA SER A 42 13.31 -16.16 9.51
C SER A 42 12.48 -17.37 9.07
N ASP A 43 11.38 -17.69 9.75
CA ASP A 43 10.46 -18.76 9.35
C ASP A 43 9.23 -18.17 8.65
N SER A 44 9.34 -18.05 7.33
CA SER A 44 8.35 -17.44 6.46
C SER A 44 6.98 -18.13 6.48
N ASP A 45 6.95 -19.43 6.77
CA ASP A 45 5.69 -20.20 6.83
C ASP A 45 4.94 -19.95 8.14
N SER A 46 5.68 -19.75 9.23
CA SER A 46 5.14 -19.34 10.52
C SER A 46 4.43 -17.97 10.45
N VAL A 47 4.98 -17.03 9.66
CA VAL A 47 4.37 -15.71 9.42
C VAL A 47 3.03 -15.85 8.69
N ALA A 48 2.97 -16.65 7.63
CA ALA A 48 1.74 -16.85 6.86
C ALA A 48 0.63 -17.50 7.71
N ALA A 49 0.97 -18.53 8.48
CA ALA A 49 0.01 -19.21 9.38
C ALA A 49 -0.56 -18.27 10.44
N HIS A 50 0.26 -17.36 10.95
CA HIS A 50 -0.18 -16.37 11.93
C HIS A 50 -1.07 -15.29 11.30
N LEU A 51 -0.75 -14.83 10.10
CA LEU A 51 -1.58 -13.90 9.31
C LEU A 51 -2.95 -14.50 8.92
N GLU A 52 -3.07 -15.82 8.87
CA GLU A 52 -4.35 -16.51 8.66
C GLU A 52 -5.29 -16.38 9.87
N MET A 53 -4.73 -16.39 11.08
CA MET A 53 -5.47 -16.42 12.36
C MET A 53 -5.87 -15.03 12.89
N ILE A 54 -5.51 -13.96 12.17
CA ILE A 54 -5.71 -12.59 12.65
C ILE A 54 -7.20 -12.25 12.74
N PRO A 55 -7.59 -11.38 13.69
CA PRO A 55 -8.97 -10.93 13.79
C PRO A 55 -9.48 -10.36 12.47
N LEU A 56 -10.76 -10.58 12.15
CA LEU A 56 -11.36 -10.11 10.90
C LEU A 56 -11.19 -8.59 10.70
N GLY A 57 -11.25 -7.80 11.78
CA GLY A 57 -11.00 -6.36 11.73
C GLY A 57 -9.58 -6.01 11.26
N ALA A 58 -8.57 -6.78 11.68
CA ALA A 58 -7.19 -6.60 11.23
C ALA A 58 -7.06 -6.91 9.73
N LYS A 59 -7.71 -7.97 9.23
CA LYS A 59 -7.73 -8.28 7.78
C LYS A 59 -8.23 -7.09 6.96
N TRP A 60 -9.32 -6.46 7.38
CA TRP A 60 -9.86 -5.27 6.69
C TRP A 60 -8.94 -4.06 6.76
N LEU A 61 -8.24 -3.84 7.87
CA LEU A 61 -7.28 -2.74 7.99
C LEU A 61 -6.09 -2.89 7.05
N VAL A 62 -5.59 -4.11 6.86
CA VAL A 62 -4.55 -4.41 5.87
C VAL A 62 -5.02 -4.08 4.45
N VAL A 63 -6.24 -4.49 4.10
CA VAL A 63 -6.82 -4.18 2.78
C VAL A 63 -7.00 -2.65 2.64
N ALA A 64 -7.45 -1.98 3.70
CA ALA A 64 -7.60 -0.53 3.74
C ALA A 64 -6.26 0.19 3.62
N SER A 65 -5.17 -0.34 4.19
CA SER A 65 -3.83 0.29 4.12
C SER A 65 -3.38 0.41 2.67
N GLN A 66 -3.51 -0.67 1.89
CA GLN A 66 -3.11 -0.70 0.48
C GLN A 66 -4.01 0.20 -0.39
N PHE A 67 -5.31 0.24 -0.10
CA PHE A 67 -6.22 1.19 -0.73
C PHE A 67 -5.82 2.64 -0.47
N VAL A 68 -5.64 3.01 0.80
CA VAL A 68 -5.29 4.38 1.22
C VAL A 68 -3.91 4.76 0.68
N GLY A 69 -2.93 3.87 0.74
CA GLY A 69 -1.59 4.10 0.21
C GLY A 69 -1.59 4.46 -1.27
N ALA A 70 -2.26 3.66 -2.10
CA ALA A 70 -2.37 3.90 -3.53
C ALA A 70 -3.17 5.19 -3.85
N LEU A 71 -4.25 5.43 -3.11
CA LEU A 71 -5.08 6.64 -3.22
C LEU A 71 -4.26 7.90 -2.90
N VAL A 72 -3.55 7.91 -1.77
CA VAL A 72 -2.71 9.03 -1.31
C VAL A 72 -1.59 9.28 -2.31
N ALA A 73 -0.91 8.23 -2.78
CA ALA A 73 0.16 8.37 -3.77
C ALA A 73 -0.32 9.06 -5.05
N SER A 74 -1.46 8.63 -5.59
CA SER A 74 -2.06 9.24 -6.77
C SER A 74 -2.47 10.70 -6.54
N ILE A 75 -3.13 11.00 -5.43
CA ILE A 75 -3.59 12.36 -5.13
C ILE A 75 -2.41 13.32 -4.93
N VAL A 76 -1.41 12.91 -4.16
CA VAL A 76 -0.24 13.76 -3.87
C VAL A 76 0.56 14.02 -5.15
N ALA A 77 0.84 12.99 -5.96
CA ALA A 77 1.55 13.17 -7.22
C ALA A 77 0.78 14.05 -8.22
N GLY A 78 -0.53 13.85 -8.33
CA GLY A 78 -1.41 14.69 -9.14
C GLY A 78 -1.40 16.15 -8.69
N LYS A 79 -1.52 16.44 -7.39
CA LYS A 79 -1.48 17.81 -6.86
C LYS A 79 -0.13 18.49 -7.06
N VAL A 80 0.97 17.81 -6.73
CA VAL A 80 2.34 18.38 -6.84
C VAL A 80 2.73 18.63 -8.30
N SER A 81 2.28 17.77 -9.21
CA SER A 81 2.42 17.98 -10.65
C SER A 81 1.51 19.09 -11.20
N GLY A 82 0.64 19.72 -10.41
CA GLY A 82 -0.27 20.75 -10.92
C GLY A 82 -1.41 20.17 -11.76
N GLY A 83 -1.91 18.99 -11.39
CA GLY A 83 -3.07 18.34 -11.99
C GLY A 83 -2.74 17.39 -13.13
N VAL A 84 -1.49 16.98 -13.32
CA VAL A 84 -1.15 16.05 -14.41
C VAL A 84 -1.57 14.63 -14.02
N LYS A 85 -2.66 14.17 -14.63
CA LYS A 85 -3.22 12.82 -14.45
C LYS A 85 -2.19 11.71 -14.63
N LYS A 86 -1.26 11.85 -15.59
CA LYS A 86 -0.19 10.85 -15.80
C LYS A 86 0.68 10.66 -14.55
N SER A 87 1.06 11.74 -13.85
CA SER A 87 1.82 11.64 -12.60
C SER A 87 1.04 10.92 -11.50
N ALA A 88 -0.26 11.20 -11.39
CA ALA A 88 -1.14 10.53 -10.43
C ALA A 88 -1.27 9.02 -10.70
N ILE A 89 -1.45 8.63 -11.97
CA ILE A 89 -1.52 7.22 -12.37
C ILE A 89 -0.18 6.53 -12.08
N THR A 90 0.94 7.13 -12.49
CA THR A 90 2.26 6.52 -12.31
C THR A 90 2.60 6.28 -10.84
N ALA A 91 2.33 7.25 -9.96
CA ALA A 91 2.63 7.08 -8.53
C ALA A 91 1.80 5.96 -7.89
N GLY A 92 0.51 5.87 -8.21
CA GLY A 92 -0.33 4.80 -7.68
C GLY A 92 -0.02 3.42 -8.25
N LEU A 93 0.37 3.34 -9.53
CA LEU A 93 0.88 2.10 -10.12
C LEU A 93 2.18 1.64 -9.44
N ILE A 94 3.06 2.55 -9.04
CA ILE A 94 4.28 2.20 -8.30
C ILE A 94 3.93 1.56 -6.95
N ILE A 95 2.94 2.09 -6.22
CA ILE A 95 2.46 1.46 -4.99
C ILE A 95 1.94 0.05 -5.27
N LEU A 96 1.10 -0.13 -6.29
CA LEU A 96 0.60 -1.45 -6.68
C LEU A 96 1.75 -2.43 -7.00
N VAL A 97 2.77 -1.97 -7.73
CA VAL A 97 3.95 -2.79 -8.04
C VAL A 97 4.66 -3.20 -6.75
N PHE A 98 4.85 -2.28 -5.79
CA PHE A 98 5.43 -2.64 -4.49
C PHE A 98 4.56 -3.61 -3.70
N THR A 99 3.23 -3.45 -3.72
CA THR A 99 2.30 -4.41 -3.10
C THR A 99 2.49 -5.80 -3.69
N VAL A 100 2.54 -5.91 -5.02
CA VAL A 100 2.73 -7.20 -5.71
C VAL A 100 4.12 -7.79 -5.44
N LEU A 101 5.17 -6.96 -5.47
CA LEU A 101 6.53 -7.42 -5.14
C LEU A 101 6.62 -7.94 -3.70
N ASN A 102 5.98 -7.27 -2.75
CA ASN A 102 5.92 -7.72 -1.35
C ASN A 102 5.29 -9.11 -1.22
N LEU A 103 4.21 -9.37 -1.97
CA LEU A 103 3.55 -10.68 -2.00
C LEU A 103 4.42 -11.80 -2.57
N PHE A 104 5.39 -11.48 -3.45
CA PHE A 104 6.34 -12.46 -3.97
C PHE A 104 7.55 -12.67 -3.06
N MET A 105 7.92 -11.67 -2.26
CA MET A 105 9.08 -11.75 -1.38
C MET A 105 8.82 -12.57 -0.12
N ILE A 106 7.59 -12.56 0.39
CA ILE A 106 7.20 -13.28 1.60
C ILE A 106 5.93 -14.09 1.29
N PRO A 107 5.84 -15.37 1.70
CA PRO A 107 4.61 -16.14 1.66
C PRO A 107 3.50 -15.42 2.45
N HIS A 108 2.38 -15.15 1.80
CA HIS A 108 1.21 -14.57 2.42
C HIS A 108 0.00 -15.51 2.27
N PRO A 109 -0.96 -15.44 3.21
CA PRO A 109 -2.29 -16.02 3.05
C PRO A 109 -2.92 -15.77 1.68
N THR A 110 -3.64 -16.77 1.18
CA THR A 110 -4.30 -16.69 -0.15
C THR A 110 -5.24 -15.49 -0.27
N TRP A 111 -5.92 -15.10 0.81
CA TRP A 111 -6.81 -13.93 0.80
C TRP A 111 -6.05 -12.61 0.57
N MET A 112 -4.82 -12.46 1.08
CA MET A 112 -3.99 -11.25 0.90
C MET A 112 -3.53 -11.11 -0.55
N ASN A 113 -3.21 -12.25 -1.19
CA ASN A 113 -2.75 -12.29 -2.58
C ASN A 113 -3.73 -11.66 -3.57
N PHE A 114 -5.04 -11.72 -3.28
CA PHE A 114 -6.09 -11.13 -4.12
C PHE A 114 -6.57 -9.77 -3.60
N THR A 115 -6.77 -9.64 -2.29
CA THR A 115 -7.40 -8.44 -1.72
C THR A 115 -6.47 -7.24 -1.71
N MET A 116 -5.16 -7.42 -1.44
CA MET A 116 -4.22 -6.31 -1.41
C MET A 116 -4.02 -5.67 -2.79
N PRO A 117 -3.74 -6.41 -3.88
CA PRO A 117 -3.59 -5.79 -5.19
C PRO A 117 -4.89 -5.16 -5.66
N LEU A 118 -6.03 -5.80 -5.40
CA LEU A 118 -7.34 -5.25 -5.76
C LEU A 118 -7.60 -3.91 -5.06
N ALA A 119 -7.31 -3.84 -3.75
CA ALA A 119 -7.46 -2.61 -2.98
C ALA A 119 -6.55 -1.48 -3.50
N ALA A 120 -5.28 -1.78 -3.78
CA ALA A 120 -4.36 -0.82 -4.39
C ALA A 120 -4.85 -0.37 -5.77
N ILE A 121 -5.38 -1.28 -6.60
CA ILE A 121 -5.99 -0.96 -7.90
C ILE A 121 -7.13 0.04 -7.74
N VAL A 122 -8.09 -0.26 -6.85
CA VAL A 122 -9.23 0.63 -6.61
C VAL A 122 -8.75 1.99 -6.08
N GLY A 123 -7.79 1.99 -5.16
CA GLY A 123 -7.21 3.21 -4.57
C GLY A 123 -6.61 4.14 -5.61
N PHE A 124 -5.71 3.65 -6.47
CA PHE A 124 -5.09 4.52 -7.47
C PHE A 124 -6.09 4.95 -8.56
N LEU A 125 -7.04 4.09 -8.96
CA LEU A 125 -8.06 4.45 -9.95
C LEU A 125 -8.93 5.60 -9.45
N LEU A 126 -9.35 5.57 -8.19
CA LEU A 126 -10.10 6.67 -7.58
C LEU A 126 -9.25 7.92 -7.40
N GLY A 127 -7.99 7.77 -6.98
CA GLY A 127 -7.08 8.90 -6.80
C GLY A 127 -6.78 9.63 -8.12
N SER A 128 -6.60 8.88 -9.20
CA SER A 128 -6.29 9.44 -10.52
C SER A 128 -7.49 10.09 -11.22
N ARG A 129 -8.73 9.69 -10.91
CA ARG A 129 -9.97 10.36 -11.37
C ARG A 129 -10.15 11.78 -10.83
N SER A 130 -9.43 12.15 -9.77
CA SER A 130 -9.49 13.51 -9.22
C SER A 130 -8.88 14.57 -10.15
N PHE A 131 -8.32 14.17 -11.29
CA PHE A 131 -7.58 15.02 -12.23
C PHE A 131 -8.05 14.82 -13.68
N ASP A 132 -9.34 14.53 -13.86
CA ASP A 132 -10.02 14.43 -15.16
C ASP A 132 -10.30 15.81 -15.79
#